data_AF-A0A537KIF2-F1
#
_entry.id   AF-A0A537KIF2-F1
#
_cell.length_a   1.000
_cell.length_b   1.000
_cell.length_c   1.000
_cell.angle_alpha   90.00
_cell.angle_beta   90.00
_cell.angle_gamma   90.00
#
_symmetry.space_group_name_H-M   'P 1'
#
loop_
_entity.id
_entity.type
_entity.pdbx_description
1 polymer ?
#
loop_
_entity_poly.entity_id
_entity_poly.type
_entity_poly.pdbx_seq_one_letter_code
_entity_poly.pdbx_strand_id
1 'polypeptide(L)'
;MKNLIGVIITIVLITSFASNDRSGIQGTIDPPEGAKRIWAVSGKDTVSIIPAPGSFIMDVKPGSWKLVVEAVLPYKNAERESILVMDGQITDIGLIKLTD
;
A
#
# COMPACT_ATOMS: atom_id res chain seq x y z
N MET A 1 58.91 22.86 -20.76
CA MET A 1 57.49 22.62 -21.12
C MET A 1 56.93 21.68 -20.06
N LYS A 2 56.28 22.25 -19.04
CA LYS A 2 54.84 22.16 -18.74
C LYS A 2 54.48 20.90 -17.95
N ASN A 3 54.37 21.11 -16.63
CA ASN A 3 54.01 20.18 -15.57
C ASN A 3 52.62 19.59 -15.85
N LEU A 4 52.49 18.27 -15.98
CA LEU A 4 51.19 17.61 -16.08
C LEU A 4 50.77 17.14 -14.68
N ILE A 5 49.87 17.91 -14.07
CA ILE A 5 49.16 17.54 -12.85
C ILE A 5 48.00 16.64 -13.28
N GLY A 6 48.11 15.34 -13.00
CA GLY A 6 47.03 14.38 -13.22
C GLY A 6 45.94 14.56 -12.16
N VAL A 7 44.75 15.00 -12.56
CA VAL A 7 43.58 15.12 -11.69
C VAL A 7 42.89 13.76 -11.61
N ILE A 8 42.79 13.19 -10.40
CA ILE A 8 41.99 12.00 -10.11
C ILE A 8 40.58 12.48 -9.80
N ILE A 9 39.63 12.19 -10.69
CA ILE A 9 38.20 12.43 -10.44
C ILE A 9 37.64 11.16 -9.81
N THR A 10 37.44 11.19 -8.49
CA THR A 10 36.73 10.13 -7.77
C THR A 10 35.24 10.42 -7.86
N ILE A 11 34.50 9.62 -8.64
CA ILE A 11 33.04 9.63 -8.60
C ILE A 11 32.60 8.84 -7.37
N VAL A 12 32.04 9.52 -6.37
CA VAL A 12 31.33 8.88 -5.26
C VAL A 12 29.86 8.78 -5.66
N LEU A 13 29.41 7.57 -5.97
CA LEU A 13 27.98 7.27 -6.13
C LEU A 13 27.38 7.11 -4.73
N ILE A 14 26.58 8.09 -4.29
CA ILE A 14 25.80 7.99 -3.05
C ILE A 14 24.47 7.35 -3.42
N THR A 15 24.32 6.05 -3.16
CA THR A 15 23.01 5.39 -3.20
C THR A 15 22.42 5.42 -1.79
N SER A 16 21.37 6.21 -1.58
CA SER A 16 20.55 6.11 -0.36
C SER A 16 19.64 4.90 -0.52
N PHE A 17 19.97 3.79 0.14
CA PHE A 17 19.01 2.71 0.36
C PHE A 17 18.09 3.16 1.50
N ALA A 18 17.01 3.86 1.17
CA ALA A 18 15.91 4.00 2.10
C ALA A 18 15.28 2.61 2.22
N SER A 19 15.52 1.91 3.33
CA SER A 19 14.72 0.74 3.68
C SER A 19 13.29 1.25 3.86
N ASN A 20 12.42 0.90 2.92
CA ASN A 20 11.01 1.22 3.04
C ASN A 20 10.44 0.20 4.03
N ASP A 21 10.57 0.47 5.32
CA ASP A 21 10.07 -0.38 6.42
C ASP A 21 8.52 -0.37 6.50
N ARG A 22 7.87 -0.04 5.39
CA ARG A 22 6.44 0.18 5.29
C ARG A 22 5.78 -1.11 4.80
N SER A 23 5.06 -1.77 5.70
CA SER A 23 4.19 -2.89 5.38
C SER A 23 2.74 -2.39 5.22
N GLY A 24 1.98 -2.99 4.31
CA GLY A 24 0.66 -2.46 3.97
C GLY A 24 -0.21 -3.35 3.10
N ILE A 25 -1.41 -2.85 2.81
CA ILE A 25 -2.37 -3.45 1.87
C ILE A 25 -2.73 -2.37 0.85
N GLN A 26 -2.73 -2.74 -0.43
CA GLN A 26 -3.23 -1.88 -1.51
C GLN A 26 -4.22 -2.62 -2.40
N GLY A 27 -5.03 -1.86 -3.14
CA GLY A 27 -5.93 -2.41 -4.13
C GLY A 27 -6.71 -1.34 -4.88
N THR A 28 -7.61 -1.80 -5.74
CA THR A 28 -8.50 -0.94 -6.54
C THR A 28 -9.96 -1.25 -6.26
N ILE A 29 -10.82 -0.27 -6.51
CA ILE A 29 -12.25 -0.35 -6.20
C ILE A 29 -13.04 0.00 -7.47
N ASP A 30 -14.03 -0.83 -7.78
CA ASP A 30 -15.00 -0.60 -8.85
C ASP A 30 -16.42 -0.68 -8.29
N PRO A 31 -17.22 0.40 -8.36
CA PRO A 31 -16.90 1.69 -8.99
C PRO A 31 -15.98 2.58 -8.14
N PRO A 32 -15.23 3.53 -8.76
CA PRO A 32 -14.21 4.32 -8.06
C PRO A 32 -14.70 5.07 -6.83
N GLU A 33 -15.89 5.67 -6.91
CA GLU A 33 -16.54 6.43 -5.83
C GLU A 33 -17.43 5.54 -4.93
N GLY A 34 -17.34 4.21 -5.09
CA GLY A 34 -18.25 3.27 -4.45
C GLY A 34 -17.93 3.01 -2.98
N ALA A 35 -16.70 3.24 -2.54
CA ALA A 35 -16.26 2.99 -1.17
C ALA A 35 -16.35 4.24 -0.29
N LYS A 36 -17.07 4.13 0.81
CA LYS A 36 -17.16 5.15 1.85
C LYS A 36 -15.99 5.06 2.84
N ARG A 37 -15.64 3.83 3.22
CA ARG A 37 -14.60 3.53 4.22
C ARG A 37 -14.06 2.13 4.03
N ILE A 38 -12.78 1.95 4.33
CA ILE A 38 -12.13 0.64 4.34
C ILE A 38 -11.58 0.39 5.74
N TRP A 39 -11.79 -0.80 6.28
CA TRP A 39 -11.15 -1.29 7.49
C TRP A 39 -10.31 -2.51 7.18
N ALA A 40 -9.13 -2.57 7.80
CA ALA A 40 -8.39 -3.80 7.97
C ALA A 40 -8.47 -4.20 9.45
N VAL A 41 -8.81 -5.45 9.71
CA VAL A 41 -8.95 -6.03 11.05
C VAL A 41 -8.01 -7.23 11.18
N SER A 42 -7.23 -7.28 12.25
CA SER A 42 -6.38 -8.42 12.61
C SER A 42 -6.42 -8.66 14.12
N GLY A 43 -7.17 -9.67 14.55
CA GLY A 43 -7.33 -9.99 15.97
C GLY A 43 -7.92 -8.81 16.76
N LYS A 44 -7.05 -8.09 17.50
CA LYS A 44 -7.42 -6.89 18.27
C LYS A 44 -7.05 -5.57 17.59
N ASP A 45 -6.24 -5.62 16.53
CA ASP A 45 -5.80 -4.44 15.79
C ASP A 45 -6.84 -4.10 14.71
N THR A 46 -7.12 -2.81 14.54
CA THR A 46 -8.01 -2.31 13.48
C THR A 46 -7.44 -1.01 12.93
N VAL A 47 -7.35 -0.91 11.61
CA VAL A 47 -6.92 0.29 10.88
C VAL A 47 -8.02 0.65 9.92
N SER A 48 -8.32 1.94 9.75
CA SER A 48 -9.32 2.39 8.80
C SER A 48 -8.87 3.61 8.02
N ILE A 49 -9.32 3.71 6.77
CA ILE A 49 -9.05 4.83 5.87
C ILE A 49 -10.32 5.25 5.13
N ILE A 50 -10.33 6.50 4.67
CA ILE A 50 -11.22 6.96 3.61
C ILE A 50 -10.41 6.84 2.31
N PRO A 51 -10.77 5.96 1.37
CA PRO A 51 -9.97 5.74 0.16
C PRO A 51 -10.08 6.93 -0.79
N ALA A 52 -9.08 7.10 -1.64
CA ALA A 52 -9.22 7.92 -2.83
C ALA A 52 -10.12 7.20 -3.84
N PRO A 53 -10.71 7.91 -4.82
CA PRO A 53 -11.50 7.27 -5.85
C PRO A 53 -10.71 6.20 -6.60
N GLY A 54 -11.25 4.97 -6.64
CA GLY A 54 -10.74 3.87 -7.45
C GLY A 54 -9.50 3.15 -6.92
N SER A 55 -8.83 3.67 -5.90
CA SER A 55 -7.66 3.01 -5.31
C SER A 55 -7.49 3.31 -3.84
N PHE A 56 -6.86 2.39 -3.14
CA PHE A 56 -6.53 2.56 -1.74
C PHE A 56 -5.17 1.96 -1.43
N ILE A 57 -4.52 2.54 -0.42
CA ILE A 57 -3.32 2.03 0.21
C ILE A 57 -3.43 2.31 1.70
N MET A 58 -3.14 1.32 2.53
CA MET A 58 -3.13 1.46 3.97
C MET A 58 -1.93 0.76 4.58
N ASP A 59 -1.27 1.44 5.51
CA ASP A 59 -0.18 0.85 6.28
C ASP A 59 -0.76 -0.01 7.39
N VAL A 60 -0.27 -1.23 7.48
CA VAL A 60 -0.65 -2.19 8.51
C VAL A 60 0.58 -2.97 8.94
N LYS A 61 0.60 -3.45 10.18
CA LYS A 61 1.69 -4.30 10.66
C LYS A 61 1.73 -5.63 9.88
N PRO A 62 2.89 -6.28 9.80
CA PRO A 62 2.98 -7.62 9.24
C PRO A 62 2.05 -8.59 9.99
N GLY A 63 1.32 -9.43 9.26
CA GLY A 63 0.32 -10.32 9.84
C GLY A 63 -0.78 -10.72 8.86
N SER A 64 -1.78 -11.45 9.37
CA SER A 64 -2.96 -11.87 8.63
C SER A 64 -4.12 -10.90 8.88
N TRP A 65 -4.67 -10.35 7.82
CA TRP A 65 -5.70 -9.31 7.87
C TRP A 65 -6.98 -9.74 7.16
N LYS A 66 -8.11 -9.24 7.67
CA LYS A 66 -9.40 -9.19 6.98
C LYS A 66 -9.69 -7.75 6.59
N LEU A 67 -9.99 -7.50 5.31
CA LEU A 67 -10.44 -6.22 4.80
C LEU A 67 -11.97 -6.19 4.72
N VAL A 68 -12.56 -5.09 5.13
CA VAL A 68 -13.98 -4.77 4.99
C VAL A 68 -14.09 -3.44 4.27
N VAL A 69 -14.88 -3.37 3.21
CA VAL A 69 -15.18 -2.16 2.46
C VAL A 69 -16.64 -1.80 2.70
N GLU A 70 -16.89 -0.70 3.42
CA GLU A 70 -18.22 -0.09 3.50
C GLU A 70 -18.44 0.72 2.23
N ALA A 71 -19.49 0.37 1.51
CA ALA A 71 -19.87 1.03 0.30
C ALA A 71 -20.89 2.14 0.55
N VAL A 72 -20.94 3.12 -0.36
CA VAL A 72 -22.07 4.06 -0.42
C VAL A 72 -23.26 3.40 -1.12
N LEU A 73 -24.50 3.75 -0.74
CA LEU A 73 -25.69 3.29 -1.46
C LEU A 73 -25.64 3.78 -2.92
N PRO A 74 -26.07 2.97 -3.91
CA PRO A 74 -26.75 1.67 -3.81
C PRO A 74 -25.82 0.44 -3.88
N TYR A 75 -24.51 0.62 -3.74
CA TYR A 75 -23.53 -0.47 -3.83
C TYR A 75 -23.55 -1.36 -2.58
N LYS A 76 -22.96 -2.55 -2.69
CA LYS A 76 -22.87 -3.51 -1.58
C LYS A 76 -21.49 -3.48 -0.94
N ASN A 77 -21.48 -3.68 0.38
CA ASN A 77 -20.25 -3.88 1.12
C ASN A 77 -19.52 -5.12 0.62
N ALA A 78 -18.19 -5.09 0.68
CA ALA A 78 -17.35 -6.21 0.28
C ALA A 78 -16.35 -6.58 1.37
N GLU A 79 -15.97 -7.86 1.40
CA GLU A 79 -14.96 -8.38 2.32
C GLU A 79 -13.88 -9.16 1.57
N ARG A 80 -12.67 -9.14 2.11
CA ARG A 80 -11.53 -9.95 1.67
C ARG A 80 -10.84 -10.51 2.91
N GLU A 81 -10.68 -11.82 2.96
CA GLU A 81 -10.07 -12.50 4.10
C GLU A 81 -8.69 -13.02 3.75
N SER A 82 -7.94 -13.46 4.77
CA SER A 82 -6.65 -14.13 4.62
C SER A 82 -5.61 -13.32 3.85
N ILE A 83 -5.60 -11.99 4.01
CA ILE A 83 -4.60 -11.12 3.41
C ILE A 83 -3.33 -11.21 4.24
N LEU A 84 -2.29 -11.82 3.67
CA LEU A 84 -0.99 -11.92 4.32
C LEU A 84 -0.15 -10.68 3.99
N VAL A 85 0.28 -9.96 5.03
CA VAL A 85 1.20 -8.82 4.91
C VAL A 85 2.55 -9.23 5.50
N MET A 86 3.60 -9.11 4.70
CA MET A 86 4.97 -9.40 5.09
C MET A 86 5.69 -8.11 5.51
N ASP A 87 6.75 -8.26 6.31
CA ASP A 87 7.56 -7.14 6.76
C ASP A 87 8.20 -6.40 5.59
N GLY A 88 8.11 -5.06 5.61
CA GLY A 88 8.56 -4.19 4.51
C GLY A 88 7.87 -4.41 3.16
N GLN A 89 6.71 -5.08 3.12
CA GLN A 89 5.98 -5.34 1.87
C GLN A 89 4.54 -4.80 1.89
N ILE A 90 4.13 -4.24 0.75
CA ILE A 90 2.75 -3.87 0.49
C ILE A 90 2.10 -4.99 -0.32
N THR A 91 1.09 -5.62 0.26
CA THR A 91 0.33 -6.69 -0.41
C THR A 91 -0.75 -6.08 -1.28
N ASP A 92 -0.70 -6.37 -2.59
CA ASP A 92 -1.76 -6.00 -3.53
C ASP A 92 -2.85 -7.08 -3.55
N ILE A 93 -4.09 -6.69 -3.29
CA ILE A 93 -5.25 -7.59 -3.29
C ILE A 93 -6.12 -7.46 -4.55
N GLY A 94 -5.67 -6.66 -5.51
CA GLY A 94 -6.30 -6.47 -6.81
C GLY A 94 -7.59 -5.66 -6.74
N LEU A 95 -8.55 -6.04 -7.59
CA LEU A 95 -9.82 -5.34 -7.76
C LEU A 95 -10.90 -5.84 -6.78
N ILE A 96 -11.56 -4.90 -6.13
CA ILE A 96 -12.78 -5.12 -5.35
C ILE A 96 -13.96 -4.53 -6.10
N LYS A 97 -14.88 -5.41 -6.54
CA LYS A 97 -16.16 -5.01 -7.10
C LYS A 97 -17.19 -4.85 -6.00
N LEU A 98 -17.95 -3.76 -6.03
CA LEU A 98 -19.02 -3.46 -5.06
C LEU A 98 -20.43 -3.65 -5.65
N THR A 99 -20.50 -4.23 -6.86
CA THR A 99 -21.74 -4.36 -7.64
C THR A 99 -22.37 -5.75 -7.61
N ASP A 100 -21.70 -6.75 -7.06
CA ASP A 100 -22.19 -8.14 -7.03
C ASP A 100 -23.26 -8.38 -5.97
#